data_AF-A0A3B9P6P0-F1
#
_entry.id   AF-A0A3B9P6P0-F1
#
_cell.length_a   1.000
_cell.length_b   1.000
_cell.length_c   1.000
_cell.angle_alpha   90.00
_cell.angle_beta   90.00
_cell.angle_gamma   90.00
#
_symmetry.space_group_name_H-M   'P 1'
#
loop_
_entity.id
_entity.type
_entity.pdbx_description
1 polymer ?
#
loop_
_entity_poly.entity_id
_entity_poly.type
_entity_poly.pdbx_seq_one_letter_code
_entity_poly.pdbx_strand_id
1 'polypeptide(L)'
;MNVDSLMNYVGYKGLMVSRPGPMLDKLALPKGYEIDVNAIAQGYTVDIVSIFFRNTNVHNYMIEIGGEVRCKGTNIDGRKWRIGIEQPQEERTAGQYQTIVVLDTMSLATSGNYRKFWVDEHGQRVVHTIDPETGQPIISNLLSVSIISNNATFADALATACMVSGLTKAKAMIERFPNTEGYFIVGNKYGEFEVQTTSNWSQYELN
;
A
#
# COMPACT_ATOMS: atom_id res chain seq x y z
N MET A 1 20.78 0.12 -23.42
CA MET A 1 20.69 0.64 -22.04
C MET A 1 20.68 -0.58 -21.13
N ASN A 2 21.57 -0.69 -20.14
CA ASN A 2 21.63 -1.83 -19.21
C ASN A 2 21.18 -1.35 -17.81
N VAL A 3 20.47 -2.20 -17.07
CA VAL A 3 20.02 -1.99 -15.69
C VAL A 3 21.15 -1.46 -14.80
N ASP A 4 22.35 -2.02 -14.91
CA ASP A 4 23.52 -1.59 -14.11
C ASP A 4 23.81 -0.08 -14.25
N SER A 5 23.62 0.47 -15.45
CA SER A 5 23.82 1.89 -15.70
C SER A 5 22.72 2.76 -15.09
N LEU A 6 21.50 2.24 -15.01
CA LEU A 6 20.33 2.95 -14.44
C LEU A 6 20.39 2.96 -12.91
N MET A 7 20.97 1.94 -12.28
CA MET A 7 21.11 1.86 -10.83
C MET A 7 21.90 3.02 -10.23
N ASN A 8 22.76 3.69 -11.01
CA ASN A 8 23.43 4.93 -10.60
C ASN A 8 22.47 6.09 -10.29
N TYR A 9 21.22 5.99 -10.76
CA TYR A 9 20.16 7.00 -10.57
C TYR A 9 19.05 6.51 -9.63
N VAL A 10 19.22 5.35 -8.98
CA VAL A 10 18.24 4.76 -8.06
C VAL A 10 18.64 5.07 -6.62
N GLY A 11 17.67 5.47 -5.80
CA GLY A 11 17.82 5.61 -4.36
C GLY A 11 17.67 7.04 -3.84
N TYR A 12 16.98 7.16 -2.71
CA TYR A 12 16.62 8.45 -2.12
C TYR A 12 17.82 9.26 -1.59
N LYS A 13 18.96 8.62 -1.32
CA LYS A 13 20.16 9.29 -0.76
C LYS A 13 20.75 10.35 -1.69
N GLY A 14 20.50 10.24 -3.00
CA GLY A 14 20.89 11.24 -4.00
C GLY A 14 19.97 12.46 -4.07
N LEU A 15 18.80 12.41 -3.41
CA LEU A 15 17.87 13.53 -3.34
C LEU A 15 18.40 14.57 -2.35
N MET A 16 19.01 15.63 -2.87
CA MET A 16 19.44 16.76 -2.04
C MET A 16 18.24 17.66 -1.74
N VAL A 17 17.92 17.81 -0.45
CA VAL A 17 16.96 18.81 0.03
C VAL A 17 17.76 19.95 0.69
N SER A 18 17.78 21.14 0.07
CA SER A 18 17.62 22.45 0.73
C SER A 18 18.20 23.64 -0.05
N ARG A 19 17.51 24.78 0.07
CA ARG A 19 18.05 25.95 0.80
C ARG A 19 16.91 26.61 1.60
N PRO A 20 17.13 27.04 2.85
CA PRO A 20 16.11 27.74 3.63
C PRO A 20 15.76 29.10 2.98
N GLY A 21 14.46 29.33 2.73
CA GLY A 21 13.91 30.60 2.25
C GLY A 21 12.38 30.66 2.35
N PRO A 22 11.74 31.85 2.30
CA PRO A 22 10.31 32.03 2.58
C PRO A 22 9.37 31.57 1.46
N MET A 23 9.88 30.97 0.39
CA MET A 23 9.10 30.53 -0.78
C MET A 23 9.53 29.10 -1.11
N LEU A 24 8.59 28.15 -0.97
CA LEU A 24 8.68 26.72 -1.31
C LEU A 24 10.03 26.26 -1.87
N ASP A 25 10.80 25.60 -0.99
CA ASP A 25 12.05 24.93 -1.29
C ASP A 25 11.97 24.15 -2.60
N LYS A 26 12.69 24.60 -3.63
CA LYS A 26 12.82 23.82 -4.87
C LYS A 26 13.61 22.55 -4.56
N LEU A 27 12.97 21.40 -4.67
CA LEU A 27 13.68 20.13 -4.83
C LEU A 27 14.47 20.22 -6.14
N ALA A 28 15.80 20.26 -6.05
CA ALA A 28 16.65 20.14 -7.24
C ALA A 28 16.96 18.65 -7.43
N LEU A 29 16.35 18.03 -8.43
CA LEU A 29 16.71 16.68 -8.83
C LEU A 29 18.08 16.71 -9.52
N PRO A 30 19.04 15.86 -9.12
CA PRO A 30 20.25 15.69 -9.89
C PRO A 30 19.91 15.25 -11.33
N LYS A 31 20.74 15.63 -12.30
CA LYS A 31 20.52 15.26 -13.70
C LYS A 31 20.42 13.73 -13.85
N GLY A 32 19.34 13.28 -14.49
CA GLY A 32 19.06 11.85 -14.72
C GLY A 32 18.18 11.19 -13.66
N TYR A 33 17.82 11.89 -12.59
CA TYR A 33 16.83 11.41 -11.62
C TYR A 33 15.41 11.77 -12.07
N GLU A 34 14.49 10.85 -11.81
CA GLU A 34 13.04 11.03 -11.90
C GLU A 34 12.40 10.64 -10.57
N ILE A 35 11.34 11.34 -10.17
CA ILE A 35 10.53 10.96 -9.01
C ILE A 35 9.26 10.30 -9.52
N ASP A 36 9.05 9.06 -9.09
CA ASP A 36 7.77 8.38 -9.18
C ASP A 36 7.11 8.38 -7.78
N VAL A 37 5.86 8.85 -7.71
CA VAL A 37 5.04 8.89 -6.49
C VAL A 37 3.84 7.94 -6.53
N ASN A 38 3.78 7.03 -7.52
CA ASN A 38 2.66 6.12 -7.71
C ASN A 38 2.37 5.25 -6.47
N ALA A 39 3.38 4.95 -5.66
CA ALA A 39 3.27 4.14 -4.44
C ALA A 39 2.89 4.91 -3.15
N ILE A 40 2.52 6.20 -3.27
CA ILE A 40 2.19 7.05 -2.10
C ILE A 40 1.16 8.15 -2.40
N ALA A 41 1.01 8.53 -3.67
CA ALA A 41 0.21 9.68 -4.08
C ALA A 41 -1.29 9.48 -3.87
N GLN A 42 -1.79 8.26 -4.03
CA GLN A 42 -3.22 7.95 -3.83
C GLN A 42 -3.58 8.11 -2.35
N GLY A 43 -2.80 7.50 -1.46
CA GLY A 43 -2.94 7.66 -0.02
C GLY A 43 -2.83 9.12 0.43
N TYR A 44 -1.89 9.88 -0.14
CA TYR A 44 -1.76 11.32 0.12
C TYR A 44 -3.01 12.10 -0.30
N THR A 45 -3.56 11.80 -1.46
CA THR A 45 -4.77 12.47 -1.96
C THR A 45 -5.96 12.21 -1.04
N VAL A 46 -6.13 10.97 -0.56
CA VAL A 46 -7.15 10.60 0.43
C VAL A 46 -7.02 11.43 1.71
N ASP A 47 -5.79 11.58 2.22
CA ASP A 47 -5.55 12.37 3.43
C ASP A 47 -5.83 13.86 3.23
N ILE A 48 -5.54 14.43 2.06
CA ILE A 48 -5.88 15.82 1.73
C ILE A 48 -7.39 16.04 1.73
N VAL A 49 -8.18 15.14 1.14
CA VAL A 49 -9.65 15.20 1.16
C VAL A 49 -10.17 15.08 2.59
N SER A 50 -9.58 14.18 3.39
CA SER A 50 -9.90 14.01 4.81
C SER A 50 -9.62 15.29 5.61
N ILE A 51 -8.50 15.98 5.35
CA ILE A 51 -8.19 17.28 5.95
C ILE A 51 -9.25 18.32 5.58
N PHE A 52 -9.63 18.40 4.30
CA PHE A 52 -10.68 19.31 3.83
C PHE A 52 -12.00 19.08 4.58
N PHE A 53 -12.49 17.84 4.66
CA PHE A 53 -13.71 17.51 5.40
C PHE A 53 -13.65 17.89 6.87
N ARG A 54 -12.52 17.65 7.55
CA ARG A 54 -12.35 18.09 8.94
C ARG A 54 -12.43 19.61 9.08
N ASN A 55 -11.83 20.35 8.15
CA ASN A 55 -11.83 21.81 8.17
C ASN A 55 -13.22 22.40 7.85
N THR A 56 -14.10 21.64 7.19
CA THR A 56 -15.49 22.02 6.92
C THR A 56 -16.49 21.42 7.91
N ASN A 57 -16.03 20.97 9.09
CA ASN A 57 -16.86 20.36 10.16
C ASN A 57 -17.67 19.12 9.71
N VAL A 58 -17.15 18.35 8.76
CA VAL A 58 -17.70 17.05 8.39
C VAL A 58 -17.01 15.97 9.22
N HIS A 59 -17.78 15.27 10.06
CA HIS A 59 -17.25 14.32 11.05
C HIS A 59 -17.49 12.85 10.70
N ASN A 60 -18.36 12.57 9.72
CA ASN A 60 -18.73 11.24 9.29
C ASN A 60 -18.47 11.11 7.79
N TYR A 61 -17.47 10.31 7.41
CA TYR A 61 -17.11 10.10 6.01
C TYR A 61 -16.33 8.81 5.79
N MET A 62 -16.41 8.30 4.57
CA MET A 62 -15.51 7.32 4.00
C MET A 62 -15.05 7.85 2.66
N ILE A 63 -13.74 8.01 2.51
CA ILE A 63 -13.08 8.49 1.30
C ILE A 63 -12.39 7.28 0.69
N GLU A 64 -12.57 7.06 -0.60
CA GLU A 64 -11.90 6.02 -1.37
C GLU A 64 -11.37 6.64 -2.67
N ILE A 65 -10.08 6.42 -2.95
CA ILE A 65 -9.44 6.89 -4.19
C ILE A 65 -8.47 5.82 -4.69
N GLY A 66 -8.94 4.94 -5.57
CA GLY A 66 -8.08 3.97 -6.25
C GLY A 66 -7.72 2.73 -5.43
N GLY A 67 -8.50 2.43 -4.39
CA GLY A 67 -8.30 1.34 -3.44
C GLY A 67 -7.86 1.80 -2.06
N GLU A 68 -7.37 3.03 -1.94
CA GLU A 68 -6.93 3.66 -0.70
C GLU A 68 -8.13 4.29 0.00
N VAL A 69 -8.32 3.95 1.27
CA VAL A 69 -9.51 4.31 2.05
C VAL A 69 -9.14 5.06 3.31
N ARG A 70 -9.95 6.07 3.66
CA ARG A 70 -9.95 6.74 4.97
C ARG A 70 -11.35 6.81 5.53
N CYS A 71 -11.53 6.32 6.75
CA CYS A 71 -12.81 6.38 7.46
C CYS A 71 -12.77 7.36 8.63
N LYS A 72 -13.88 8.05 8.85
CA LYS A 72 -14.16 8.82 10.06
C LYS A 72 -15.61 8.64 10.50
N GLY A 73 -15.84 8.40 11.78
CA GLY A 73 -17.18 8.36 12.39
C GLY A 73 -17.99 7.16 11.92
N THR A 74 -19.26 7.38 11.62
CA THR A 74 -20.22 6.33 11.26
C THR A 74 -20.93 6.61 9.94
N ASN A 75 -21.50 5.56 9.34
CA ASN A 75 -22.35 5.65 8.17
C ASN A 75 -23.76 6.19 8.52
N ILE A 76 -24.64 6.27 7.52
CA ILE A 76 -26.00 6.78 7.68
C ILE A 76 -26.87 5.99 8.69
N ASP A 77 -26.53 4.71 8.93
CA ASP A 77 -27.20 3.84 9.90
C ASP A 77 -26.59 3.93 11.30
N GLY A 78 -25.64 4.83 11.53
CA GLY A 78 -24.93 4.96 12.81
C GLY A 78 -23.92 3.84 13.08
N ARG A 79 -23.52 3.06 12.07
CA ARG A 79 -22.54 1.97 12.18
C ARG A 79 -21.16 2.41 11.72
N LYS A 80 -20.10 1.82 12.28
CA LYS A 80 -18.73 1.99 11.76
C LYS A 80 -18.68 1.53 10.30
N TRP A 81 -17.76 2.11 9.53
CA TRP A 81 -17.62 1.83 8.10
C TRP A 81 -17.09 0.41 7.89
N ARG A 82 -17.69 -0.32 6.96
CA ARG A 82 -17.27 -1.68 6.59
C ARG A 82 -16.56 -1.63 5.25
N ILE A 83 -15.31 -2.05 5.23
CA ILE A 83 -14.45 -2.02 4.04
C ILE A 83 -14.09 -3.46 3.68
N GLY A 84 -14.41 -3.87 2.45
CA GLY A 84 -14.09 -5.20 1.95
C GLY A 84 -12.66 -5.26 1.41
N ILE A 85 -11.92 -6.30 1.79
CA ILE A 85 -10.66 -6.67 1.14
C ILE A 85 -10.99 -7.73 0.10
N GLU A 86 -10.73 -7.45 -1.18
CA GLU A 86 -11.02 -8.35 -2.30
C GLU A 86 -10.15 -9.62 -2.26
N GLN A 87 -10.68 -10.73 -2.77
CA GLN A 87 -9.84 -11.89 -3.09
C GLN A 87 -8.92 -11.57 -4.27
N PRO A 88 -7.65 -12.03 -4.25
CA PRO A 88 -6.71 -11.79 -5.35
C PRO A 88 -6.99 -12.76 -6.49
N GLN A 89 -8.03 -12.48 -7.27
CA GLN A 89 -8.38 -13.21 -8.49
C GLN A 89 -8.10 -12.36 -9.73
N GLU A 90 -7.80 -13.04 -10.84
CA GLU A 90 -7.50 -12.39 -12.13
C GLU A 90 -8.72 -11.65 -12.68
N GLU A 91 -9.93 -12.21 -12.53
CA GLU A 91 -11.18 -11.57 -12.92
C GLU A 91 -11.85 -10.88 -11.72
N ARG A 92 -12.23 -9.60 -11.91
CA ARG A 92 -12.93 -8.84 -10.87
C ARG A 92 -14.41 -9.21 -10.84
N THR A 93 -14.77 -10.18 -10.01
CA THR A 93 -16.17 -10.46 -9.70
C THR A 93 -16.60 -9.59 -8.51
N ALA A 94 -17.51 -8.63 -8.75
CA ALA A 94 -18.02 -7.77 -7.69
C ALA A 94 -18.65 -8.59 -6.55
N GLY A 95 -18.33 -8.25 -5.31
CA GLY A 95 -18.88 -8.92 -4.12
C GLY A 95 -18.09 -10.11 -3.59
N GLN A 96 -16.96 -10.47 -4.20
CA GLN A 96 -16.05 -11.49 -3.64
C GLN A 96 -15.01 -10.86 -2.72
N TYR A 97 -15.34 -10.82 -1.43
CA TYR A 97 -14.45 -10.33 -0.38
C TYR A 97 -13.76 -11.50 0.31
N GLN A 98 -12.45 -11.37 0.52
CA GLN A 98 -11.67 -12.26 1.37
C GLN A 98 -12.00 -12.02 2.85
N THR A 99 -12.11 -10.75 3.25
CA THR A 99 -12.51 -10.36 4.61
C THR A 99 -13.14 -8.97 4.58
N ILE A 100 -13.82 -8.60 5.67
CA ILE A 100 -14.39 -7.26 5.88
C ILE A 100 -13.80 -6.69 7.16
N VAL A 101 -13.26 -5.48 7.07
CA VAL A 101 -12.77 -4.72 8.22
C VAL A 101 -13.71 -3.59 8.59
N VAL A 102 -13.70 -3.23 9.86
CA VAL A 102 -14.58 -2.23 10.47
C VAL A 102 -13.75 -1.04 10.96
N LEU A 103 -13.90 0.12 10.33
CA LEU A 103 -13.06 1.30 10.56
C LEU A 103 -13.92 2.52 10.92
N ASP A 104 -13.43 3.34 11.86
CA ASP A 104 -14.06 4.60 12.27
C ASP A 104 -13.11 5.79 12.34
N THR A 105 -11.80 5.55 12.37
CA THR A 105 -10.75 6.57 12.52
C THR A 105 -9.45 6.17 11.83
N MET A 106 -9.50 5.08 11.06
CA MET A 106 -8.35 4.43 10.43
C MET A 106 -8.44 4.51 8.92
N SER A 107 -7.29 4.29 8.29
CA SER A 107 -7.13 4.15 6.85
C SER A 107 -6.80 2.70 6.50
N LEU A 108 -7.10 2.32 5.27
CA LEU A 108 -6.73 1.03 4.67
C LEU A 108 -6.15 1.31 3.28
N ALA A 109 -4.99 0.75 2.97
CA ALA A 109 -4.46 0.75 1.60
C ALA A 109 -4.07 -0.67 1.21
N THR A 110 -4.21 -1.02 -0.07
CA THR A 110 -3.91 -2.37 -0.56
C THR A 110 -3.03 -2.33 -1.79
N SER A 111 -1.86 -2.97 -1.72
CA SER A 111 -1.00 -3.21 -2.86
C SER A 111 -1.09 -4.68 -3.26
N GLY A 112 -1.16 -4.97 -4.56
CA GLY A 112 -1.29 -6.35 -5.03
C GLY A 112 -0.68 -6.59 -6.40
N ASN A 113 -0.16 -7.80 -6.60
CA ASN A 113 0.50 -8.25 -7.82
C ASN A 113 -0.32 -9.24 -8.64
N TYR A 114 -1.48 -9.67 -8.13
CA TYR A 114 -2.32 -10.72 -8.72
C TYR A 114 -2.93 -10.39 -10.09
N ARG A 115 -2.88 -9.13 -10.54
CA ARG A 115 -3.34 -8.69 -11.88
C ARG A 115 -2.20 -8.33 -12.84
N LYS A 116 -0.96 -8.26 -12.36
CA LYS A 116 0.20 -7.72 -13.10
C LYS A 116 1.46 -8.57 -12.83
N PHE A 117 1.44 -9.79 -13.33
CA PHE A 117 2.57 -10.70 -13.33
C PHE A 117 2.72 -11.40 -14.69
N TRP A 118 3.91 -11.92 -14.97
CA TRP A 118 4.12 -12.90 -16.04
C TRP A 118 4.80 -14.14 -15.46
N VAL A 119 4.79 -15.22 -16.23
CA VAL A 119 5.45 -16.47 -15.84
C VAL A 119 6.75 -16.56 -16.64
N ASP A 120 7.88 -16.74 -15.95
CA ASP A 120 9.17 -16.94 -16.61
C ASP A 120 9.32 -18.34 -17.23
N GLU A 121 10.43 -18.58 -17.91
CA GLU A 121 10.74 -19.89 -18.53
C GLU A 121 10.88 -21.05 -17.53
N HIS A 122 10.97 -20.76 -16.24
CA HIS A 122 11.05 -21.72 -15.13
C HIS A 122 9.72 -21.90 -14.39
N GLY A 123 8.64 -21.24 -14.83
CA GLY A 123 7.33 -21.33 -14.21
C GLY A 123 7.14 -20.41 -12.99
N GLN A 124 8.06 -19.48 -12.73
CA GLN A 124 8.00 -18.55 -11.60
C GLN A 124 7.17 -17.31 -11.96
N ARG A 125 6.35 -16.84 -11.01
CA ARG A 125 5.61 -15.59 -11.16
C ARG A 125 6.54 -14.40 -10.92
N VAL A 126 6.77 -13.64 -11.97
CA VAL A 126 7.54 -12.40 -11.94
C VAL A 126 6.57 -11.23 -11.93
N VAL A 127 6.69 -10.36 -10.94
CA VAL A 127 5.78 -9.23 -10.74
C VAL A 127 6.38 -7.94 -11.29
N HIS A 128 5.52 -6.98 -11.64
CA HIS A 128 5.95 -5.67 -12.17
C HIS A 128 6.70 -4.78 -11.16
N THR A 129 6.69 -5.13 -9.88
CA THR A 129 7.45 -4.42 -8.84
C THR A 129 8.94 -4.68 -9.00
N ILE A 130 9.74 -3.61 -9.04
CA ILE A 130 11.19 -3.68 -9.15
C ILE A 130 11.81 -3.62 -7.74
N ASP A 131 12.76 -4.51 -7.48
CA ASP A 131 13.60 -4.44 -6.30
C ASP A 131 14.62 -3.29 -6.47
N PRO A 132 14.57 -2.24 -5.64
CA PRO A 132 15.46 -1.09 -5.76
C PRO A 132 16.92 -1.40 -5.39
N GLU A 133 17.23 -2.57 -4.81
CA GLU A 133 18.61 -3.00 -4.54
C GLU A 133 19.25 -3.67 -5.76
N THR A 134 18.48 -4.42 -6.53
CA THR A 134 18.97 -5.21 -7.67
C THR A 134 18.62 -4.61 -9.03
N GLY A 135 17.63 -3.73 -9.09
CA GLY A 135 17.07 -3.19 -10.34
C GLY A 135 16.27 -4.21 -11.15
N GLN A 136 15.99 -5.39 -10.58
CA GLN A 136 15.30 -6.48 -11.24
C GLN A 136 13.84 -6.62 -10.76
N PRO A 137 12.96 -7.19 -11.59
CA PRO A 137 11.62 -7.59 -11.15
C PRO A 137 11.67 -8.58 -9.98
N ILE A 138 10.72 -8.44 -9.06
CA ILE A 138 10.64 -9.31 -7.88
C ILE A 138 9.98 -10.64 -8.24
N ILE A 139 10.57 -11.73 -7.75
CA ILE A 139 9.91 -13.04 -7.71
C ILE A 139 9.27 -13.17 -6.33
N SER A 140 7.95 -13.16 -6.26
CA SER A 140 7.23 -13.22 -5.00
C SER A 140 5.94 -13.99 -5.13
N ASN A 141 5.65 -14.80 -4.12
CA ASN A 141 4.34 -15.44 -3.95
C ASN A 141 3.39 -14.59 -3.10
N LEU A 142 3.79 -13.39 -2.68
CA LEU A 142 2.91 -12.44 -2.00
C LEU A 142 2.00 -11.76 -3.03
N LEU A 143 0.71 -12.06 -2.95
CA LEU A 143 -0.28 -11.65 -3.95
C LEU A 143 -0.89 -10.30 -3.62
N SER A 144 -1.15 -10.06 -2.33
CA SER A 144 -1.77 -8.84 -1.84
C SER A 144 -1.30 -8.53 -0.43
N VAL A 145 -1.12 -7.25 -0.13
CA VAL A 145 -0.89 -6.71 1.20
C VAL A 145 -1.87 -5.58 1.42
N SER A 146 -2.67 -5.68 2.47
CA SER A 146 -3.51 -4.60 2.96
C SER A 146 -2.99 -4.09 4.29
N ILE A 147 -2.76 -2.78 4.40
CA ILE A 147 -2.25 -2.12 5.61
C ILE A 147 -3.34 -1.24 6.20
N ILE A 148 -3.64 -1.44 7.47
CA ILE A 148 -4.42 -0.51 8.28
C ILE A 148 -3.47 0.41 9.03
N SER A 149 -3.69 1.73 8.98
CA SER A 149 -2.92 2.70 9.77
C SER A 149 -3.69 3.99 10.06
N ASN A 150 -3.08 4.89 10.82
CA ASN A 150 -3.67 6.18 11.20
C ASN A 150 -3.87 7.17 10.05
N ASN A 151 -3.23 7.00 8.90
CA ASN A 151 -3.40 7.85 7.72
C ASN A 151 -3.19 7.06 6.42
N ALA A 152 -3.81 7.50 5.32
CA ALA A 152 -3.81 6.73 4.08
C ALA A 152 -2.44 6.79 3.38
N THR A 153 -1.74 7.92 3.46
CA THR A 153 -0.39 8.11 2.89
C THR A 153 0.58 7.04 3.38
N PHE A 154 0.62 6.83 4.70
CA PHE A 154 1.52 5.87 5.33
C PHE A 154 1.11 4.44 5.04
N ALA A 155 -0.19 4.14 5.04
CA ALA A 155 -0.69 2.81 4.68
C ALA A 155 -0.29 2.43 3.25
N ASP A 156 -0.45 3.35 2.29
CA ASP A 156 -0.15 3.17 0.87
C ASP A 156 1.35 2.89 0.64
N ALA A 157 2.21 3.77 1.18
CA ALA A 157 3.65 3.60 1.11
C ALA A 157 4.12 2.29 1.76
N LEU A 158 3.55 1.94 2.92
CA LEU A 158 3.94 0.73 3.64
C LEU A 158 3.45 -0.54 2.94
N ALA A 159 2.26 -0.52 2.33
CA ALA A 159 1.75 -1.66 1.56
C ALA A 159 2.69 -2.00 0.40
N THR A 160 3.15 -0.98 -0.34
CA THR A 160 4.12 -1.18 -1.43
C THR A 160 5.48 -1.66 -0.90
N ALA A 161 5.99 -1.07 0.19
CA ALA A 161 7.24 -1.50 0.81
C ALA A 161 7.18 -2.96 1.29
N CYS A 162 6.03 -3.40 1.81
CA CYS A 162 5.79 -4.79 2.21
C CYS A 162 5.77 -5.74 1.01
N MET A 163 5.14 -5.35 -0.10
CA MET A 163 5.17 -6.13 -1.35
C MET A 163 6.61 -6.35 -1.84
N VAL A 164 7.45 -5.32 -1.75
CA VAL A 164 8.88 -5.39 -2.11
C VAL A 164 9.66 -6.28 -1.15
N SER A 165 9.44 -6.12 0.16
CA SER A 165 10.25 -6.78 1.20
C SER A 165 9.92 -8.26 1.38
N GLY A 166 8.73 -8.69 0.96
CA GLY A 166 8.21 -10.05 1.18
C GLY A 166 7.70 -10.27 2.61
N LEU A 167 6.93 -11.35 2.80
CA LEU A 167 6.12 -11.59 4.00
C LEU A 167 6.88 -11.46 5.33
N THR A 168 8.00 -12.17 5.49
CA THR A 168 8.73 -12.23 6.77
C THR A 168 9.27 -10.86 7.19
N LYS A 169 9.94 -10.16 6.26
CA LYS A 169 10.48 -8.82 6.51
C LYS A 169 9.34 -7.80 6.70
N ALA A 170 8.27 -7.92 5.92
CA ALA A 170 7.10 -7.05 6.01
C ALA A 170 6.44 -7.13 7.39
N LYS A 171 6.17 -8.33 7.91
CA LYS A 171 5.61 -8.50 9.27
C LYS A 171 6.51 -7.85 10.32
N ALA A 172 7.81 -8.13 10.28
CA ALA A 172 8.77 -7.51 11.21
C ALA A 172 8.85 -5.98 11.09
N MET A 173 8.64 -5.44 9.89
CA MET A 173 8.62 -3.99 9.65
C MET A 173 7.35 -3.36 10.25
N ILE A 174 6.17 -3.95 10.04
CA ILE A 174 4.90 -3.43 10.54
C ILE A 174 4.88 -3.37 12.07
N GLU A 175 5.38 -4.41 12.74
CA GLU A 175 5.42 -4.50 14.21
C GLU A 175 6.25 -3.38 14.88
N ARG A 176 7.01 -2.60 14.11
CA ARG A 176 7.75 -1.42 14.60
C ARG A 176 6.90 -0.16 14.66
N PHE A 177 5.71 -0.17 14.06
CA PHE A 177 4.83 0.98 13.96
C PHE A 177 3.58 0.78 14.81
N PRO A 178 3.31 1.66 15.80
CA PRO A 178 2.10 1.55 16.61
C PRO A 178 0.86 1.80 15.73
N ASN A 179 -0.26 1.17 16.11
CA ASN A 179 -1.55 1.31 15.42
C ASN A 179 -1.46 1.00 13.91
N THR A 180 -0.63 0.03 13.55
CA THR A 180 -0.43 -0.40 12.17
C THR A 180 -0.55 -1.91 12.12
N GLU A 181 -1.44 -2.42 11.28
CA GLU A 181 -1.64 -3.86 11.12
C GLU A 181 -1.67 -4.23 9.63
N GLY A 182 -1.25 -5.44 9.32
CA GLY A 182 -1.15 -5.96 7.95
C GLY A 182 -1.94 -7.25 7.75
N TYR A 183 -2.57 -7.36 6.59
CA TYR A 183 -3.22 -8.55 6.07
C TYR A 183 -2.55 -8.96 4.77
N PHE A 184 -2.09 -10.20 4.72
CA PHE A 184 -1.27 -10.71 3.63
C PHE A 184 -1.98 -11.90 3.01
N ILE A 185 -2.07 -11.90 1.68
CA ILE A 185 -2.55 -13.05 0.93
C ILE A 185 -1.38 -13.61 0.12
N VAL A 186 -1.06 -14.87 0.38
CA VAL A 186 0.15 -15.53 -0.10
C VAL A 186 -0.26 -16.73 -0.94
N GLY A 187 0.28 -16.84 -2.15
CA GLY A 187 0.08 -18.00 -3.00
C GLY A 187 0.97 -19.17 -2.63
N ASN A 188 0.40 -20.37 -2.72
CA ASN A 188 1.15 -21.62 -2.69
C ASN A 188 1.34 -22.16 -4.11
N LYS A 189 2.19 -23.19 -4.23
CA LYS A 189 2.54 -23.82 -5.52
C LYS A 189 1.39 -24.59 -6.18
N TYR A 190 0.28 -24.78 -5.48
CA TYR A 190 -0.90 -25.50 -5.96
C TYR A 190 -1.99 -24.54 -6.49
N GLY A 191 -1.72 -23.23 -6.48
CA GLY A 191 -2.69 -22.21 -6.90
C GLY A 191 -3.71 -21.85 -5.82
N GLU A 192 -3.53 -22.34 -4.59
CA GLU A 192 -4.32 -21.93 -3.44
C GLU A 192 -3.65 -20.75 -2.74
N PHE A 193 -4.43 -20.02 -1.93
CA PHE A 193 -3.95 -18.86 -1.20
C PHE A 193 -4.10 -19.08 0.31
N GLU A 194 -3.09 -18.65 1.05
CA GLU A 194 -3.05 -18.62 2.50
C GLU A 194 -3.09 -17.18 2.99
N VAL A 195 -3.76 -16.98 4.14
CA VAL A 195 -3.83 -15.68 4.81
C VAL A 195 -2.84 -15.65 5.95
N GLN A 196 -2.11 -14.55 6.06
CA GLN A 196 -1.24 -14.24 7.17
C GLN A 196 -1.56 -12.84 7.67
N THR A 197 -1.53 -12.62 8.98
CA THR A 197 -1.82 -11.32 9.59
C THR A 197 -0.77 -10.94 10.63
N THR A 198 -0.71 -9.65 10.97
CA THR A 198 0.00 -9.15 12.14
C THR A 198 -0.82 -9.35 13.41
N SER A 199 -0.15 -9.18 14.55
CA SER A 199 -0.61 -9.70 15.84
C SER A 199 -1.97 -9.17 16.29
N ASN A 200 -2.34 -7.92 15.95
CA ASN A 200 -3.59 -7.32 16.40
C ASN A 200 -4.57 -7.06 15.26
N TRP A 201 -4.44 -7.72 14.11
CA TRP A 201 -5.36 -7.54 12.99
C TRP A 201 -6.83 -7.82 13.35
N SER A 202 -7.07 -8.86 14.17
CA SER A 202 -8.42 -9.33 14.52
C SER A 202 -9.30 -8.27 15.17
N GLN A 203 -8.73 -7.21 15.76
CA GLN A 203 -9.51 -6.11 16.34
C GLN A 203 -10.32 -5.32 15.28
N TYR A 204 -9.92 -5.40 14.01
CA TYR A 204 -10.57 -4.72 12.90
C TYR A 204 -11.55 -5.61 12.16
N GLU A 205 -11.56 -6.93 12.41
CA GLU A 205 -12.43 -7.84 11.68
C GLU A 205 -13.89 -7.65 12.09
N LEU A 206 -14.78 -7.84 11.11
CA LEU A 206 -16.21 -7.84 11.37
C LEU A 206 -16.58 -9.11 12.15
N ASN A 207 -16.82 -8.97 13.45
CA ASN A 207 -17.40 -10.01 14.31
C ASN A 207 -18.76 -10.51 13.81
#